data_AF-A0A958R494-F1
#
_entry.id   AF-A0A958R494-F1
#
_cell.length_a   1.000
_cell.length_b   1.000
_cell.length_c   1.000
_cell.angle_alpha   90.00
_cell.angle_beta   90.00
_cell.angle_gamma   90.00
#
_symmetry.space_group_name_H-M   'P 1'
#
loop_
_entity.id
_entity.type
_entity.pdbx_description
1 polymer ?
#
loop_
_entity_poly.entity_id
_entity_poly.type
_entity_poly.pdbx_seq_one_letter_code
_entity_poly.pdbx_strand_id
1 'polypeptide(L)'
;MFGIPSSISVGDWNDETGKHYSIFFNVFVLMQVFNEINARKLKPHEYNVFENFFNNKLFLIILIGTIIIQLTMVKYGGKSLKTVELSFKENLLCLLLGSTSLLSGLMLKVVLPHHFIVSLYGIELGESFKFYWKQPPADAEEIKDE
;
A
#
# COMPACT_ATOMS: atom_id res chain seq x y z
N MET A 1 17.04 -14.12 -1.97
CA MET A 1 16.20 -13.63 -3.09
C MET A 1 16.94 -12.66 -3.99
N PHE A 2 17.72 -11.70 -3.46
CA PHE A 2 18.44 -10.71 -4.28
C PHE A 2 19.96 -10.91 -4.36
N GLY A 3 20.55 -11.82 -3.57
CA GLY A 3 22.01 -12.05 -3.58
C GLY A 3 22.85 -10.91 -2.98
N ILE A 4 22.20 -9.91 -2.37
CA ILE A 4 22.84 -8.72 -1.77
C ILE A 4 22.95 -8.91 -0.26
N PRO A 5 24.12 -8.65 0.36
CA PRO A 5 24.30 -8.74 1.81
C PRO A 5 23.42 -7.74 2.57
N SER A 6 22.95 -8.13 3.76
CA SER A 6 22.12 -7.27 4.60
C SER A 6 22.92 -6.09 5.15
N SER A 7 22.43 -4.88 4.94
CA SER A 7 23.05 -3.65 5.42
C SER A 7 22.82 -3.33 6.91
N ILE A 8 22.09 -4.18 7.66
CA ILE A 8 21.72 -3.90 9.07
C ILE A 8 22.94 -3.70 10.00
N SER A 9 24.09 -4.28 9.66
CA SER A 9 25.32 -4.25 10.49
C SER A 9 26.44 -3.38 9.92
N VAL A 10 26.23 -2.70 8.79
CA VAL A 10 27.31 -1.98 8.09
C VAL A 10 27.21 -0.48 8.41
N GLY A 11 28.22 0.06 9.10
CA GLY A 11 28.27 1.48 9.50
C GLY A 11 28.64 2.44 8.37
N ASP A 12 29.37 1.96 7.37
CA ASP A 12 29.87 2.78 6.26
C ASP A 12 29.05 2.56 4.98
N TRP A 13 28.74 3.67 4.29
CA TRP A 13 28.02 3.61 3.02
C TRP A 13 28.92 3.06 1.91
N ASN A 14 28.55 1.92 1.35
CA ASN A 14 29.14 1.34 0.14
C ASN A 14 28.04 0.97 -0.86
N ASP A 15 28.40 0.70 -2.12
CA ASP A 15 27.43 0.45 -3.19
C ASP A 15 26.52 -0.78 -2.91
N GLU A 16 27.03 -1.84 -2.26
CA GLU A 16 26.23 -3.01 -1.90
C GLU A 16 25.18 -2.69 -0.82
N THR A 17 25.59 -1.97 0.22
CA THR A 17 24.74 -1.44 1.29
C THR A 17 23.69 -0.49 0.70
N GLY A 18 24.10 0.37 -0.22
CA GLY A 18 23.22 1.27 -0.98
C GLY A 18 22.17 0.52 -1.78
N LYS A 19 22.52 -0.59 -2.45
CA LYS A 19 21.55 -1.40 -3.22
C LYS A 19 20.45 -1.96 -2.33
N HIS A 20 20.80 -2.49 -1.16
CA HIS A 20 19.80 -3.03 -0.24
C HIS A 20 18.79 -1.95 0.19
N TYR A 21 19.26 -0.77 0.60
CA TYR A 21 18.37 0.36 0.94
C TYR A 21 17.55 0.85 -0.25
N SER A 22 18.13 0.84 -1.46
CA SER A 22 17.45 1.25 -2.67
C SER A 22 16.33 0.28 -3.05
N ILE A 23 16.54 -1.03 -2.90
CA ILE A 23 15.50 -2.04 -3.09
C ILE A 23 14.36 -1.81 -2.10
N PHE A 24 14.67 -1.60 -0.82
CA PHE A 24 13.65 -1.32 0.20
C PHE A 24 12.85 -0.05 -0.12
N PHE A 25 13.55 1.04 -0.45
CA PHE A 25 12.92 2.28 -0.85
C PHE A 25 12.02 2.10 -2.08
N ASN A 26 12.51 1.40 -3.11
CA ASN A 26 11.78 1.18 -4.35
C ASN A 26 10.55 0.31 -4.14
N VAL A 27 10.67 -0.79 -3.39
CA VAL A 27 9.52 -1.63 -3.02
C VAL A 27 8.50 -0.84 -2.20
N PHE A 28 8.95 -0.02 -1.25
CA PHE A 28 8.05 0.78 -0.43
C PHE A 28 7.25 1.77 -1.28
N VAL A 29 7.90 2.53 -2.17
CA VAL A 29 7.20 3.48 -3.05
C VAL A 29 6.26 2.75 -4.01
N LEU A 30 6.69 1.65 -4.63
CA LEU A 30 5.83 0.85 -5.50
C LEU A 30 4.62 0.29 -4.74
N MET A 31 4.80 -0.15 -3.49
CA MET A 31 3.72 -0.61 -2.63
C MET A 31 2.69 0.51 -2.40
N GLN A 32 3.13 1.76 -2.20
CA GLN A 32 2.26 2.92 -2.07
C GLN A 32 1.49 3.23 -3.37
N VAL A 33 2.17 3.15 -4.53
CA VAL A 33 1.55 3.31 -5.85
C VAL A 33 0.46 2.26 -6.07
N PHE A 34 0.74 1.00 -5.74
CA PHE A 34 -0.23 -0.08 -5.82
C PHE A 34 -1.37 0.07 -4.80
N ASN A 35 -1.07 0.59 -3.61
CA ASN A 35 -2.09 0.89 -2.62
C ASN A 35 -3.02 2.04 -3.06
N GLU A 36 -2.50 3.03 -3.80
CA GLU A 36 -3.32 4.09 -4.39
C GLU A 36 -4.35 3.52 -5.39
N ILE A 37 -3.95 2.50 -6.18
CA ILE A 37 -4.87 1.77 -7.07
C ILE A 37 -5.99 1.09 -6.25
N ASN A 38 -5.64 0.42 -5.14
CA ASN A 38 -6.64 -0.20 -4.26
C ASN A 38 -7.58 0.83 -3.62
N ALA A 39 -7.04 1.95 -3.16
CA ALA A 39 -7.79 3.02 -2.48
C ALA A 39 -8.81 3.73 -3.40
N ARG A 40 -8.70 3.58 -4.74
CA ARG A 40 -9.70 4.14 -5.67
C ARG A 40 -11.08 3.50 -5.50
N LYS A 41 -11.13 2.23 -5.12
CA LYS A 41 -12.35 1.43 -5.05
C LYS A 41 -12.50 0.91 -3.62
N LEU A 42 -13.00 1.74 -2.71
CA LEU A 42 -13.22 1.37 -1.31
C LEU A 42 -14.56 0.69 -1.06
N LYS A 43 -15.48 0.73 -2.03
CA LYS A 43 -16.82 0.17 -1.84
C LYS A 43 -16.74 -1.37 -1.77
N PRO A 44 -17.51 -2.00 -0.87
CA PRO A 44 -17.44 -3.45 -0.67
C PRO A 44 -17.79 -4.29 -1.90
N HIS A 45 -18.63 -3.79 -2.80
CA HIS A 45 -19.03 -4.50 -4.02
C HIS A 45 -18.14 -4.20 -5.24
N GLU A 46 -17.12 -3.34 -5.09
CA GLU A 46 -16.21 -2.96 -6.17
C GLU A 46 -14.90 -3.78 -6.09
N TYR A 47 -15.00 -5.06 -6.45
CA TYR A 47 -13.84 -5.98 -6.47
C TYR A 47 -12.83 -5.65 -7.58
N ASN A 48 -13.30 -5.12 -8.71
CA ASN A 48 -12.45 -4.78 -9.83
C ASN A 48 -11.81 -3.39 -9.67
N VAL A 49 -10.61 -3.35 -9.08
CA VAL A 49 -9.82 -2.12 -8.93
C VAL A 49 -9.37 -1.50 -10.26
N PHE A 50 -9.47 -2.25 -11.37
CA PHE A 50 -9.15 -1.77 -12.72
C PHE A 50 -10.38 -1.26 -13.49
N GLU A 51 -11.59 -1.40 -12.95
CA GLU A 51 -12.79 -0.90 -13.63
C GLU A 51 -12.77 0.63 -13.72
N ASN A 52 -13.03 1.16 -14.92
CA ASN A 52 -12.99 2.59 -15.22
C ASN A 52 -11.64 3.26 -14.94
N PHE A 53 -10.53 2.53 -15.07
CA PHE A 53 -9.19 3.03 -14.72
C PHE A 53 -8.78 4.29 -15.46
N PHE A 54 -9.10 4.39 -16.74
CA PHE A 54 -8.74 5.53 -17.58
C PHE A 54 -9.74 6.69 -17.55
N ASN A 55 -10.88 6.53 -16.86
CA ASN A 55 -11.91 7.56 -16.80
C ASN A 55 -11.54 8.66 -15.79
N ASN A 56 -10.77 8.32 -14.74
CA ASN A 56 -10.31 9.27 -13.75
C ASN A 56 -8.95 9.88 -14.13
N LYS A 57 -8.99 11.07 -14.77
CA LYS A 57 -7.78 11.80 -15.18
C LYS A 57 -6.89 12.22 -14.01
N LEU A 58 -7.47 12.60 -12.87
CA LEU A 58 -6.71 13.02 -11.69
C LEU A 58 -5.88 11.85 -11.15
N PHE A 59 -6.49 10.67 -11.05
CA PHE A 59 -5.82 9.45 -10.64
C PHE A 59 -4.67 9.08 -11.59
N LEU A 60 -4.87 9.16 -12.91
CA LEU A 60 -3.81 8.92 -13.88
C LEU A 60 -2.65 9.92 -13.74
N ILE A 61 -2.94 11.20 -13.49
CA ILE A 61 -1.91 12.23 -13.32
C ILE A 61 -1.05 11.93 -12.08
N ILE A 62 -1.68 11.59 -10.95
CA ILE A 62 -0.95 11.28 -9.71
C ILE A 62 -0.14 10.00 -9.88
N LEU A 63 -0.72 8.95 -10.47
CA LEU A 63 -0.04 7.68 -10.73
C LEU A 63 1.17 7.85 -11.66
N ILE A 64 1.04 8.61 -12.74
CA ILE A 64 2.14 8.88 -13.67
C ILE A 64 3.19 9.76 -12.98
N GLY A 65 2.76 10.79 -12.24
CA GLY A 65 3.64 11.68 -11.50
C GLY A 65 4.49 10.93 -10.47
N THR A 66 3.88 10.03 -9.69
CA THR A 66 4.60 9.22 -8.70
C THR A 66 5.59 8.26 -9.36
N ILE A 67 5.26 7.63 -10.49
CA ILE A 67 6.20 6.78 -11.24
C ILE A 67 7.38 7.60 -11.78
N ILE A 68 7.14 8.79 -12.35
CA ILE A 68 8.20 9.67 -12.88
C ILE A 68 9.13 10.11 -11.75
N ILE A 69 8.57 10.58 -10.64
CA ILE A 69 9.35 10.98 -9.45
C ILE A 69 10.16 9.79 -8.95
N GLN A 70 9.57 8.60 -8.88
CA GLN A 70 10.25 7.40 -8.42
C GLN A 70 11.44 7.02 -9.30
N LEU A 71 11.26 7.00 -10.63
CA LEU A 71 12.37 6.73 -11.56
C LEU A 71 13.46 7.79 -11.47
N THR A 72 13.08 9.05 -11.25
CA THR A 72 14.03 10.16 -11.07
C THR A 72 14.80 10.00 -9.76
N MET A 73 14.16 9.62 -8.67
CA MET A 73 14.81 9.39 -7.37
C MET A 73 15.76 8.19 -7.39
N VAL A 74 15.41 7.11 -8.09
CA VAL A 74 16.30 5.94 -8.23
C VAL A 74 17.52 6.28 -9.09
N LYS A 75 17.34 7.10 -10.15
CA LYS A 75 18.41 7.44 -11.09
C LYS A 75 19.33 8.57 -10.60
N TYR A 76 18.78 9.56 -9.90
CA TYR A 76 19.49 10.79 -9.51
C TYR A 76 19.57 11.02 -7.99
N GLY A 77 18.92 10.19 -7.17
CA GLY A 77 18.85 10.41 -5.72
C GLY A 77 20.18 10.21 -4.99
N GLY A 78 21.03 9.30 -5.47
CA GLY A 78 22.38 9.10 -5.00
C GLY A 78 22.50 9.02 -3.47
N LYS A 79 23.58 9.58 -2.92
CA LYS A 79 23.86 9.57 -1.48
C LYS A 79 22.81 10.33 -0.64
N SER A 80 22.14 11.34 -1.22
CA SER A 80 21.14 12.16 -0.52
C SER A 80 19.87 11.38 -0.18
N LEU A 81 19.41 10.53 -1.09
CA LEU A 81 18.27 9.63 -0.85
C LEU A 81 18.71 8.22 -0.45
N LYS A 82 20.03 8.00 -0.26
CA LYS A 82 20.65 6.68 -0.10
C LYS A 82 20.19 5.70 -1.19
N THR A 83 20.03 6.20 -2.41
CA THR A 83 19.69 5.40 -3.58
C THR A 83 20.91 5.14 -4.44
N VAL A 84 20.98 3.96 -5.03
CA VAL A 84 21.93 3.58 -6.09
C VAL A 84 21.13 3.08 -7.28
N GLU A 85 21.71 3.17 -8.47
CA GLU A 85 21.06 2.70 -9.68
C GLU A 85 20.82 1.19 -9.60
N LEU A 86 19.55 0.79 -9.70
CA LEU A 86 19.16 -0.62 -9.75
C LEU A 86 19.15 -1.12 -11.20
N SER A 87 19.55 -2.38 -11.39
CA SER A 87 19.39 -3.09 -12.65
C SER A 87 17.92 -3.22 -13.03
N PHE A 88 17.63 -3.39 -14.33
CA PHE A 88 16.29 -3.68 -14.82
C PHE A 88 15.66 -4.91 -14.14
N LYS A 89 16.46 -5.96 -13.88
CA LYS A 89 15.98 -7.18 -13.20
C LYS A 89 15.56 -6.90 -11.76
N GLU A 90 16.31 -6.07 -11.04
CA GLU A 90 16.02 -5.71 -9.66
C GLU A 90 14.78 -4.81 -9.58
N ASN A 91 14.65 -3.85 -10.51
CA ASN A 91 13.44 -3.04 -10.65
C ASN A 91 12.19 -3.91 -10.94
N LEU A 92 12.30 -4.89 -11.84
CA LEU A 92 11.20 -5.82 -12.12
C LEU A 92 10.81 -6.63 -10.88
N LEU A 93 11.80 -7.09 -10.11
CA LEU A 93 11.53 -7.81 -8.88
C LEU A 93 10.91 -6.92 -7.81
N CYS A 94 11.32 -5.64 -7.72
CA CYS A 94 10.66 -4.65 -6.86
C CYS A 94 9.20 -4.42 -7.29
N LEU A 95 8.92 -4.39 -8.59
CA LEU A 95 7.56 -4.28 -9.13
C LEU A 95 6.70 -5.49 -8.73
N LEU A 96 7.25 -6.70 -8.86
CA LEU A 96 6.56 -7.93 -8.43
C LEU A 96 6.26 -7.90 -6.93
N LEU A 97 7.23 -7.50 -6.10
CA LEU A 97 7.02 -7.36 -4.66
C LEU A 97 6.02 -6.25 -4.32
N GLY A 98 6.07 -5.10 -4.98
CA GLY A 98 5.08 -4.04 -4.77
C GLY A 98 3.67 -4.49 -5.14
N SER A 99 3.53 -5.30 -6.20
CA SER A 99 2.23 -5.77 -6.71
C SER A 99 1.49 -6.65 -5.70
N THR A 100 2.19 -7.22 -4.71
CA THR A 100 1.53 -7.99 -3.63
C THR A 100 0.58 -7.11 -2.82
N SER A 101 0.77 -5.79 -2.80
CA SER A 101 -0.16 -4.82 -2.21
C SER A 101 -1.55 -4.89 -2.86
N LEU A 102 -1.63 -5.07 -4.18
CA LEU A 102 -2.91 -5.28 -4.88
C LEU A 102 -3.61 -6.54 -4.39
N LEU A 103 -2.84 -7.64 -4.24
CA LEU A 103 -3.37 -8.90 -3.72
C LEU A 103 -3.86 -8.75 -2.28
N SER A 104 -3.10 -8.06 -1.42
CA SER A 104 -3.52 -7.76 -0.04
C SER A 104 -4.82 -6.96 -0.01
N GLY A 105 -4.99 -5.98 -0.91
CA GLY A 105 -6.24 -5.22 -1.03
C GLY A 105 -7.44 -6.09 -1.43
N LEU A 106 -7.24 -7.05 -2.34
CA LEU A 106 -8.27 -8.01 -2.70
C LEU A 106 -8.58 -8.97 -1.53
N MET A 107 -7.54 -9.49 -0.86
CA MET A 107 -7.70 -10.35 0.31
C MET A 107 -8.48 -9.66 1.43
N LEU A 108 -8.20 -8.38 1.69
CA LEU A 108 -8.96 -7.60 2.67
C LEU A 108 -10.44 -7.50 2.27
N LYS A 109 -10.76 -7.24 1.00
CA LYS A 109 -12.17 -7.18 0.55
C LYS A 109 -12.90 -8.52 0.65
N VAL A 110 -12.18 -9.64 0.53
CA VAL A 110 -12.75 -10.99 0.63
C VAL A 110 -12.92 -11.42 2.10
N VAL A 111 -11.94 -11.09 2.95
CA VAL A 111 -11.93 -11.52 4.36
C VAL A 111 -12.76 -10.59 5.24
N LEU A 112 -12.80 -9.29 4.95
CA LEU A 112 -13.53 -8.32 5.75
C LEU A 112 -15.04 -8.46 5.44
N PRO A 113 -15.86 -8.95 6.39
CA PRO A 113 -17.29 -9.08 6.13
C PRO A 113 -17.91 -7.70 5.96
N HIS A 114 -18.92 -7.59 5.10
CA HIS A 114 -19.61 -6.34 4.72
C HIS A 114 -20.12 -5.50 5.90
N HIS A 115 -20.24 -6.12 7.08
CA HIS A 115 -20.75 -5.55 8.31
C HIS A 115 -19.69 -5.44 9.42
N PHE A 116 -18.40 -5.42 9.04
CA PHE A 116 -17.30 -5.15 9.95
C PHE A 116 -17.15 -3.64 10.16
N ILE A 117 -17.64 -3.13 11.30
CA ILE A 117 -17.52 -1.73 11.68
C ILE A 117 -16.51 -1.66 12.82
N VAL A 118 -15.38 -1.00 12.58
CA VAL A 118 -14.46 -0.62 13.65
C VAL A 118 -14.85 0.79 14.08
N SER A 119 -15.46 0.87 15.26
CA SER A 119 -15.83 2.12 15.91
C SER A 119 -14.81 2.47 16.99
N LEU A 120 -14.71 3.74 17.33
CA LEU A 120 -13.91 4.23 18.47
C LEU A 120 -14.31 3.57 19.80
N TYR A 121 -15.52 3.01 19.85
CA TYR A 121 -16.14 2.40 21.02
C TYR A 121 -16.05 0.87 21.02
N GLY A 122 -15.79 0.23 19.88
CA GLY A 122 -15.87 -1.22 19.75
C GLY A 122 -15.63 -1.75 18.33
N ILE A 123 -15.58 -3.07 18.23
CA ILE A 123 -15.62 -3.81 16.96
C ILE A 123 -17.00 -4.45 16.85
N GLU A 124 -17.69 -4.16 15.74
CA GLU A 124 -18.94 -4.81 15.37
C GLU A 124 -18.68 -5.72 14.16
N LEU A 125 -18.93 -7.00 14.33
CA LEU A 125 -18.93 -8.05 13.33
C LEU A 125 -20.39 -8.42 13.04
N GLY A 126 -21.10 -7.49 12.39
CA GLY A 126 -22.51 -7.63 12.02
C GLY A 126 -23.45 -7.83 13.20
N GLU A 127 -24.55 -8.53 12.94
CA GLU A 127 -25.57 -8.86 13.94
C GLU A 127 -25.03 -9.81 15.03
N SER A 128 -24.02 -10.63 14.70
CA SER A 128 -23.65 -11.79 15.52
C SER A 128 -22.57 -11.53 16.56
N PHE A 129 -21.71 -10.52 16.39
CA PHE A 129 -20.64 -10.26 17.36
C PHE A 129 -20.40 -8.76 17.54
N LYS A 130 -20.64 -8.26 18.75
CA LYS A 130 -20.41 -6.86 19.14
C LYS A 130 -19.49 -6.85 20.36
N PHE A 131 -18.32 -6.26 20.22
CA PHE A 131 -17.35 -6.13 21.31
C PHE A 131 -17.04 -4.65 21.54
N TYR A 132 -17.53 -4.08 22.64
CA TYR A 132 -17.30 -2.69 23.00
C TYR A 132 -16.30 -2.59 24.16
N TRP A 133 -15.24 -1.81 23.97
CA TRP A 133 -14.30 -1.45 25.04
C TRP A 133 -14.66 -0.13 25.72
N LYS A 134 -15.61 0.63 25.17
CA LYS A 134 -16.18 1.85 25.74
C LYS A 134 -17.68 1.89 25.42
N GLN A 135 -18.51 2.34 26.35
CA GLN A 135 -19.95 2.45 26.08
C GLN A 135 -20.20 3.38 24.88
N PRO A 136 -20.92 2.91 23.84
CA PRO A 136 -21.35 3.77 22.74
C PRO A 136 -22.38 4.79 23.24
N PRO A 137 -22.47 5.98 22.61
CA PRO A 137 -23.50 6.96 22.92
C PRO A 137 -24.90 6.39 22.60
N ALA A 138 -25.91 6.80 23.36
CA ALA A 138 -27.26 6.22 23.37
C ALA A 138 -28.06 6.41 22.06
N ASP A 139 -27.55 7.23 21.14
CA ASP A 139 -28.12 7.57 19.84
C ASP A 139 -27.82 6.55 18.72
N ALA A 140 -26.90 5.60 18.95
CA ALA A 140 -26.52 4.62 17.94
C ALA A 140 -27.57 3.51 17.69
N GLU A 141 -28.56 3.35 18.57
CA GLU A 141 -29.67 2.41 18.39
C GLU A 141 -30.81 3.00 17.54
N GLU A 142 -31.00 4.33 17.52
CA GLU A 142 -32.09 4.99 16.78
C GLU A 142 -31.88 5.01 15.25
N ILE A 143 -30.63 4.92 14.76
CA ILE A 143 -30.33 5.00 13.31
C ILE A 143 -30.66 3.67 12.58
N LYS A 144 -31.07 2.62 13.29
CA LYS A 144 -31.42 1.31 12.70
C LYS A 144 -32.91 1.11 12.42
N ASP A 145 -33.77 2.03 12.86
CA ASP A 145 -35.24 1.89 12.78
C ASP A 145 -35.94 2.86 11.78
N GLU A 146 -35.19 3.64 10.99
CA GLU A 146 -35.69 4.42 9.83
C GLU A 146 -35.06 3.97 8.51
#